data_AF-A0A444HEG1-F1
#
_entry.id   AF-A0A444HEG1-F1
#
_cell.length_a   1.000
_cell.length_b   1.000
_cell.length_c   1.000
_cell.angle_alpha   90.00
_cell.angle_beta   90.00
_cell.angle_gamma   90.00
#
_symmetry.space_group_name_H-M   'P 1'
#
loop_
_entity.id
_entity.type
_entity.pdbx_description
1 polymer ?
#
loop_
_entity_poly.entity_id
_entity_poly.type
_entity_poly.pdbx_seq_one_letter_code
_entity_poly.pdbx_strand_id
1 'polypeptide(L)'
;MHNNNAVELDKLRRKYEAFRARIPQQIAITAVNFFKRNFDREGFVDQPFQKWKPLKNPRDRGRKILTKSGRLKRGLKKLQVSRNKVIVGIGNDIKYAQLQNDGGRIPITPKMRRYFWAMFKQTGNEYYKGLALTKKTHIDIPKRQFIGDSKAIVVTIDRLIVKELKRSLG
;
A
#
# COMPACT_ATOMS: atom_id res chain seq x y z
N MET A 1 22.54 4.75 54.37
CA MET A 1 22.09 3.97 53.21
C MET A 1 21.87 4.93 52.05
N HIS A 2 22.77 4.96 51.06
CA HIS A 2 22.56 5.77 49.85
C HIS A 2 21.31 5.24 49.12
N ASN A 3 20.33 6.10 48.84
CA ASN A 3 19.04 5.71 48.28
C ASN A 3 19.19 5.32 46.80
N ASN A 4 19.59 4.06 46.58
CA ASN A 4 19.88 3.47 45.28
C ASN A 4 18.64 3.42 44.36
N ASN A 5 17.44 3.48 44.93
CA ASN A 5 16.17 3.37 44.21
C ASN A 5 15.90 4.56 43.28
N ALA A 6 16.30 5.78 43.69
CA ALA A 6 16.10 6.98 42.87
C ALA A 6 16.96 6.93 41.59
N VAL A 7 18.18 6.41 41.70
CA VAL A 7 19.10 6.25 40.56
C VAL A 7 18.58 5.18 39.59
N GLU A 8 18.12 4.03 40.10
CA GLU A 8 17.55 2.97 39.27
C GLU A 8 16.24 3.39 38.57
N LEU A 9 15.39 4.16 39.27
CA LEU A 9 14.18 4.73 38.67
C LEU A 9 14.51 5.71 37.54
N ASP A 10 15.53 6.57 37.71
CA ASP A 10 15.95 7.50 36.65
C ASP A 10 16.51 6.74 35.44
N LYS A 11 17.30 5.69 35.65
CA LYS A 11 17.78 4.81 34.56
C LYS A 11 16.61 4.19 33.79
N LEU A 12 15.62 3.64 34.50
CA LEU A 12 14.42 3.05 33.89
C LEU A 12 13.63 4.10 33.09
N ARG A 13 13.44 5.30 33.64
CA ARG A 13 12.78 6.42 32.97
C ARG A 13 13.47 6.79 31.65
N ARG A 14 14.81 6.90 31.66
CA ARG A 14 15.60 7.21 30.46
C ARG A 14 15.47 6.10 29.40
N LYS A 15 15.54 4.84 29.80
CA LYS A 15 15.32 3.68 28.91
C LYS A 15 13.93 3.73 28.25
N TYR A 16 12.90 4.02 29.04
CA TYR A 16 11.53 4.14 28.54
C TYR A 16 11.35 5.32 27.56
N GLU A 17 11.87 6.50 27.87
CA GLU A 17 11.76 7.64 26.96
C GLU A 17 12.49 7.40 25.63
N ALA A 18 13.65 6.74 25.67
CA ALA A 18 14.36 6.32 24.45
C ALA A 18 13.52 5.32 23.62
N PHE A 19 12.87 4.35 24.27
CA PHE A 19 11.92 3.44 23.61
C PHE A 19 10.75 4.19 22.98
N ARG A 20 10.12 5.09 23.74
CA ARG A 20 8.96 5.87 23.31
C ARG A 20 9.29 6.77 22.12
N ALA A 21 10.51 7.30 22.07
CA ALA A 21 10.99 8.11 20.94
C ALA A 21 11.22 7.28 19.67
N ARG A 22 11.75 6.04 19.79
CA ARG A 22 12.14 5.23 18.63
C ARG A 22 11.01 4.39 18.03
N ILE A 23 10.05 3.95 18.85
CA ILE A 23 9.04 2.97 18.43
C ILE A 23 8.15 3.43 17.27
N PRO A 24 7.69 4.69 17.15
CA PRO A 24 6.79 5.09 16.06
C PRO A 24 7.45 4.96 14.68
N GLN A 25 8.75 5.28 14.59
CA GLN A 25 9.51 5.14 13.35
C GLN A 25 9.65 3.67 12.94
N GLN A 26 9.89 2.77 13.88
CA GLN A 26 9.97 1.33 13.61
C GLN A 26 8.62 0.74 13.19
N ILE A 27 7.53 1.18 13.81
CA ILE A 27 6.17 0.83 13.41
C ILE A 27 5.93 1.27 11.95
N ALA A 28 6.25 2.52 11.62
CA ALA A 28 6.03 3.06 10.28
C ALA A 28 6.83 2.30 9.20
N ILE A 29 8.09 1.98 9.47
CA ILE A 29 8.94 1.17 8.56
C ILE A 29 8.35 -0.24 8.39
N THR A 30 7.98 -0.87 9.49
CA THR A 30 7.39 -2.22 9.49
C THR A 30 6.09 -2.25 8.69
N ALA A 31 5.20 -1.27 8.88
CA ALA A 31 3.94 -1.16 8.17
C ALA A 31 4.13 -0.94 6.65
N VAL A 32 5.02 -0.03 6.25
CA VAL A 32 5.36 0.17 4.82
C VAL A 32 5.87 -1.13 4.21
N ASN A 33 6.80 -1.80 4.87
CA ASN A 33 7.37 -3.05 4.39
C ASN A 33 6.30 -4.15 4.32
N PHE A 34 5.45 -4.25 5.34
CA PHE A 34 4.33 -5.20 5.41
C PHE A 34 3.45 -5.08 4.16
N PHE A 35 2.94 -3.88 3.88
CA PHE A 35 2.04 -3.64 2.76
C PHE A 35 2.74 -3.74 1.40
N LYS A 36 4.04 -3.42 1.31
CA LYS A 36 4.83 -3.64 0.08
C LYS A 36 4.91 -5.11 -0.32
N ARG A 37 4.82 -6.06 0.63
CA ARG A 37 4.79 -7.50 0.33
C ARG A 37 3.55 -7.92 -0.46
N ASN A 38 2.45 -7.15 -0.40
CA ASN A 38 1.25 -7.45 -1.16
C ASN A 38 1.50 -7.48 -2.68
N PHE A 39 2.38 -6.59 -3.15
CA PHE A 39 2.82 -6.56 -4.55
C PHE A 39 3.67 -7.77 -4.93
N ASP A 40 4.48 -8.26 -3.99
CA ASP A 40 5.35 -9.42 -4.22
C ASP A 40 4.59 -10.74 -4.16
N ARG A 41 3.52 -10.80 -3.36
CA ARG A 41 2.62 -11.95 -3.21
C ARG A 41 1.42 -11.91 -4.15
N GLU A 42 1.24 -10.81 -4.88
CA GLU A 42 0.10 -10.58 -5.79
C GLU A 42 -1.25 -10.77 -5.09
N GLY A 43 -1.36 -10.25 -3.86
CA GLY A 43 -2.53 -10.41 -3.02
C GLY A 43 -2.40 -9.62 -1.72
N PHE A 44 -3.52 -9.40 -1.05
CA PHE A 44 -3.56 -8.80 0.27
C PHE A 44 -3.13 -9.83 1.32
N VAL A 45 -1.95 -9.63 1.88
CA VAL A 45 -1.37 -10.44 2.95
C VAL A 45 -2.12 -10.16 4.24
N ASP A 46 -3.12 -10.98 4.51
CA ASP A 46 -3.90 -10.97 5.74
C ASP A 46 -4.29 -12.39 6.17
N GLN A 47 -5.19 -12.51 7.15
CA GLN A 47 -5.72 -13.78 7.64
C GLN A 47 -7.23 -13.85 7.34
N PRO A 48 -7.67 -14.55 6.27
CA PRO A 48 -6.87 -15.31 5.29
C PRO A 48 -6.21 -14.42 4.21
N PHE A 49 -5.26 -15.01 3.48
CA PHE A 49 -4.64 -14.36 2.32
C PHE A 49 -5.65 -14.16 1.20
N GLN A 50 -5.74 -12.94 0.66
CA GLN A 50 -6.67 -12.61 -0.43
C GLN A 50 -5.91 -12.36 -1.72
N LYS A 51 -5.85 -13.37 -2.59
CA LYS A 51 -5.14 -13.28 -3.87
C LYS A 51 -5.82 -12.29 -4.81
N TRP A 52 -5.05 -11.45 -5.51
CA TRP A 52 -5.60 -10.54 -6.51
C TRP A 52 -6.06 -11.30 -7.76
N LYS A 53 -7.08 -10.75 -8.43
CA LYS A 53 -7.58 -11.31 -9.69
C LYS A 53 -6.46 -11.30 -10.76
N PRO A 54 -6.20 -12.44 -11.43
CA PRO A 54 -5.17 -12.52 -12.46
C PRO A 54 -5.47 -11.60 -13.65
N LEU A 55 -4.43 -11.22 -14.38
CA LEU A 55 -4.57 -10.51 -15.65
C LEU A 55 -5.18 -11.45 -16.69
N LYS A 56 -6.20 -11.00 -17.44
CA LYS A 56 -6.86 -11.83 -18.46
C LYS A 56 -5.90 -12.26 -19.57
N ASN A 57 -5.09 -11.32 -20.07
CA ASN A 57 -4.11 -11.54 -21.15
C ASN A 57 -2.76 -10.93 -20.74
N PRO A 58 -1.91 -11.64 -19.98
CA PRO A 58 -0.60 -11.14 -19.61
C PRO A 58 0.28 -11.06 -20.87
N ARG A 59 0.59 -9.83 -21.31
CA ARG A 59 1.52 -9.59 -22.45
C ARG A 59 2.96 -10.00 -22.12
N ASP A 60 3.32 -9.96 -20.83
CA ASP A 60 4.64 -10.33 -20.33
C ASP A 60 4.49 -11.57 -19.43
N ARG A 61 4.86 -12.75 -19.96
CA ARG A 61 4.82 -14.01 -19.21
C ARG A 61 5.71 -13.89 -17.96
N GLY A 62 5.15 -14.14 -16.78
CA GLY A 62 5.87 -14.13 -15.49
C GLY A 62 5.96 -12.78 -14.78
N ARG A 63 5.55 -11.65 -15.39
CA ARG A 63 5.58 -10.34 -14.71
C ARG A 63 4.44 -10.20 -13.70
N LYS A 64 4.79 -9.90 -12.44
CA LYS A 64 3.84 -9.70 -11.35
C LYS A 64 2.86 -8.55 -11.61
N ILE A 65 1.65 -8.66 -11.06
CA ILE A 65 0.60 -7.65 -11.11
C ILE A 65 1.07 -6.32 -10.47
N LEU A 66 0.69 -5.19 -11.07
CA LEU A 66 1.03 -3.83 -10.62
C LEU A 66 2.55 -3.51 -10.54
N THR A 67 3.41 -4.28 -11.21
CA THR A 67 4.87 -4.05 -11.18
C THR A 67 5.45 -3.35 -12.41
N LYS A 68 4.69 -3.15 -13.50
CA LYS A 68 5.23 -2.63 -14.79
C LYS A 68 6.14 -1.40 -14.63
N SER A 69 5.65 -0.36 -13.98
CA SER A 69 6.48 0.81 -13.62
C SER A 69 6.95 0.75 -12.17
N GLY A 70 6.35 -0.11 -11.34
CA GLY A 70 6.53 -0.15 -9.88
C GLY A 70 6.09 1.11 -9.13
N ARG A 71 5.49 2.10 -9.81
CA ARG A 71 5.17 3.42 -9.22
C ARG A 71 4.27 3.30 -7.99
N LEU A 72 3.25 2.46 -8.05
CA LEU A 72 2.32 2.26 -6.93
C LEU A 72 3.01 1.66 -5.69
N LYS A 73 3.84 0.61 -5.89
CA LYS A 73 4.65 0.01 -4.81
C LYS A 73 5.63 1.01 -4.21
N ARG A 74 6.31 1.82 -5.03
CA ARG A 74 7.26 2.85 -4.55
C ARG A 74 6.56 4.00 -3.85
N GLY A 75 5.35 4.36 -4.28
CA GLY A 75 4.55 5.43 -3.70
C GLY A 75 4.03 5.13 -2.30
N LEU A 76 3.96 3.86 -1.91
CA LEU A 76 3.64 3.44 -0.56
C LEU A 76 4.78 3.83 0.40
N LYS A 77 4.50 4.83 1.25
CA LYS A 77 5.48 5.48 2.11
C LYS A 77 4.86 5.93 3.43
N LYS A 78 5.72 6.37 4.34
CA LYS A 78 5.33 7.04 5.58
C LYS A 78 4.81 8.43 5.20
N LEU A 79 3.57 8.74 5.56
CA LEU A 79 2.95 10.05 5.32
C LEU A 79 3.09 10.95 6.54
N GLN A 80 2.96 10.37 7.73
CA GLN A 80 3.14 11.07 9.00
C GLN A 80 3.71 10.11 10.04
N VAL A 81 4.72 10.56 10.79
CA VAL A 81 5.25 9.82 11.94
C VAL A 81 5.44 10.80 13.07
N SER A 82 4.77 10.55 14.18
CA SER A 82 4.84 11.34 15.40
C SER A 82 4.79 10.40 16.60
N ARG A 83 5.02 10.95 17.80
CA ARG A 83 5.00 10.16 19.05
C ARG A 83 3.68 9.39 19.26
N ASN A 84 2.56 9.98 18.84
CA ASN A 84 1.22 9.43 19.12
C ASN A 84 0.46 8.99 17.85
N LYS A 85 1.03 9.19 16.65
CA LYS A 85 0.34 8.90 15.39
C LYS A 85 1.32 8.50 14.30
N VAL A 86 1.02 7.37 13.65
CA VAL A 86 1.71 6.89 12.46
C VAL A 86 0.68 6.74 11.35
N ILE A 87 0.97 7.37 10.20
CA ILE A 87 0.18 7.24 8.97
C ILE A 87 1.10 6.73 7.87
N VAL A 88 0.71 5.62 7.27
CA VAL A 88 1.35 5.02 6.10
C VAL A 88 0.33 4.96 4.98
N GLY A 89 0.75 5.25 3.77
CA GLY A 89 -0.17 5.27 2.63
C GLY A 89 0.49 5.74 1.35
N ILE A 90 -0.36 6.17 0.42
CA ILE A 90 0.06 6.72 -0.87
C ILE A 90 -0.34 8.20 -0.90
N GLY A 91 0.55 9.04 -1.43
CA GLY A 91 0.30 10.47 -1.60
C GLY A 91 -0.65 10.78 -2.75
N ASN A 92 -1.11 12.03 -2.81
CA ASN A 92 -2.05 12.50 -3.84
C ASN A 92 -1.48 12.49 -5.27
N ASP A 93 -0.17 12.30 -5.43
CA ASP A 93 0.52 12.23 -6.72
C ASP A 93 0.23 10.93 -7.51
N ILE A 94 -0.43 9.95 -6.90
CA ILE A 94 -0.85 8.71 -7.56
C ILE A 94 -2.38 8.61 -7.51
N LYS A 95 -3.04 9.43 -8.33
CA LYS A 95 -4.51 9.59 -8.36
C LYS A 95 -5.30 8.29 -8.57
N TYR A 96 -4.71 7.29 -9.21
CA TYR A 96 -5.35 5.99 -9.46
C TYR A 96 -5.18 4.98 -8.32
N ALA A 97 -4.45 5.31 -7.26
CA ALA A 97 -4.10 4.39 -6.19
C ALA A 97 -5.34 3.82 -5.49
N GLN A 98 -6.27 4.69 -5.10
CA GLN A 98 -7.51 4.29 -4.44
C GLN A 98 -8.35 3.36 -5.32
N LEU A 99 -8.57 3.73 -6.59
CA LEU A 99 -9.31 2.91 -7.53
C LEU A 99 -8.67 1.53 -7.76
N GLN A 100 -7.33 1.42 -7.71
CA GLN A 100 -6.66 0.12 -7.76
C GLN A 100 -6.85 -0.68 -6.46
N ASN A 101 -6.77 -0.02 -5.31
CA ASN A 101 -6.89 -0.67 -3.99
C ASN A 101 -8.30 -1.23 -3.78
N ASP A 102 -9.31 -0.43 -4.07
CA ASP A 102 -10.71 -0.71 -3.75
C ASP A 102 -11.41 -1.41 -4.91
N GLY A 103 -10.88 -1.28 -6.12
CA GLY A 103 -11.58 -1.61 -7.36
C GLY A 103 -12.64 -0.56 -7.67
N GLY A 104 -13.33 -0.73 -8.79
CA GLY A 104 -14.43 0.17 -9.16
C GLY A 104 -14.68 0.22 -10.64
N ARG A 105 -15.43 1.24 -11.05
CA ARG A 105 -15.86 1.45 -12.43
C ARG A 105 -15.53 2.86 -12.88
N ILE A 106 -14.97 2.99 -14.08
CA ILE A 106 -14.77 4.28 -14.73
C ILE A 106 -15.81 4.41 -15.84
N PRO A 107 -16.72 5.41 -15.81
CA PRO A 107 -17.68 5.60 -16.89
C PRO A 107 -16.97 5.95 -18.20
N ILE A 108 -17.44 5.36 -19.30
CA ILE A 108 -16.96 5.67 -20.65
C ILE A 108 -17.68 6.91 -21.13
N THR A 109 -16.95 8.01 -21.27
CA THR A 109 -17.52 9.30 -21.67
C THR A 109 -17.57 9.46 -23.20
N PRO A 110 -18.48 10.30 -23.73
CA PRO A 110 -18.45 10.68 -25.14
C PRO A 110 -17.10 11.27 -25.59
N LYS A 111 -16.42 12.02 -24.71
CA LYS A 111 -15.08 12.56 -24.98
C LYS A 111 -14.05 11.45 -25.22
N MET A 112 -14.08 10.36 -24.45
CA MET A 112 -13.20 9.20 -24.66
C MET A 112 -13.47 8.54 -26.01
N ARG A 113 -14.74 8.38 -26.39
CA ARG A 113 -15.11 7.81 -27.71
C ARG A 113 -14.61 8.67 -28.87
N ARG A 114 -14.79 9.99 -28.78
CA ARG A 114 -14.25 10.94 -29.78
C ARG A 114 -12.74 10.87 -29.87
N TYR A 115 -12.05 10.75 -28.74
CA TYR A 115 -10.60 10.55 -28.72
C TYR A 115 -10.19 9.28 -29.47
N PHE A 116 -10.84 8.14 -29.21
CA PHE A 116 -10.54 6.90 -29.92
C PHE A 116 -10.84 6.98 -31.43
N TRP A 117 -11.89 7.69 -31.83
CA TRP A 117 -12.12 8.00 -33.25
C TRP A 117 -10.99 8.82 -33.87
N ALA A 118 -10.51 9.86 -33.18
CA ALA A 118 -9.39 10.66 -33.66
C ALA A 118 -8.11 9.81 -33.81
N MET A 119 -7.83 8.95 -32.82
CA MET A 119 -6.70 8.01 -32.89
C MET A 119 -6.83 7.02 -34.05
N PHE A 120 -8.02 6.51 -34.33
CA PHE A 120 -8.26 5.66 -35.50
C PHE A 120 -7.99 6.42 -36.81
N LYS A 121 -8.53 7.63 -36.96
CA LYS A 121 -8.29 8.47 -38.15
C LYS A 121 -6.81 8.79 -38.37
N GLN A 122 -6.07 8.99 -37.28
CA GLN A 122 -4.63 9.30 -37.34
C GLN A 122 -3.78 8.07 -37.66
N THR A 123 -4.13 6.89 -37.13
CA THR A 123 -3.23 5.72 -37.14
C THR A 123 -3.70 4.57 -38.05
N GLY A 124 -4.96 4.56 -38.49
CA GLY A 124 -5.59 3.44 -39.19
C GLY A 124 -5.79 2.18 -38.34
N ASN A 125 -5.42 2.20 -37.05
CA ASN A 125 -5.43 1.00 -36.21
C ASN A 125 -6.85 0.65 -35.71
N GLU A 126 -7.41 -0.43 -36.25
CA GLU A 126 -8.76 -0.96 -35.94
C GLU A 126 -9.02 -1.19 -34.44
N TYR A 127 -7.99 -1.36 -33.61
CA TYR A 127 -8.13 -1.40 -32.15
C TYR A 127 -8.87 -0.16 -31.60
N TYR A 128 -8.52 1.04 -32.07
CA TYR A 128 -9.15 2.28 -31.61
C TYR A 128 -10.59 2.40 -32.07
N LYS A 129 -10.90 1.95 -33.29
CA LYS A 129 -12.27 1.90 -33.80
C LYS A 129 -13.15 1.00 -32.94
N GLY A 130 -12.65 -0.19 -32.58
CA GLY A 130 -13.33 -1.10 -31.65
C GLY A 130 -13.61 -0.48 -30.28
N LEU A 131 -12.67 0.29 -29.73
CA LEU A 131 -12.88 1.04 -28.49
C LEU A 131 -13.90 2.17 -28.64
N ALA A 132 -13.89 2.90 -29.76
CA ALA A 132 -14.84 3.98 -30.02
C ALA A 132 -16.29 3.47 -30.13
N LEU A 133 -16.46 2.30 -30.77
CA LEU A 133 -17.75 1.65 -31.03
C LEU A 133 -18.24 0.74 -29.90
N THR A 134 -17.47 0.57 -28.81
CA THR A 134 -17.82 -0.38 -27.75
C THR A 134 -19.21 -0.10 -27.17
N LYS A 135 -20.03 -1.13 -26.96
CA LYS A 135 -21.34 -0.97 -26.29
C LYS A 135 -21.24 -0.82 -24.76
N LYS A 136 -20.03 -0.98 -24.19
CA LYS A 136 -19.81 -0.82 -22.76
C LYS A 136 -20.04 0.62 -22.32
N THR A 137 -20.61 0.78 -21.14
CA THR A 137 -20.84 2.08 -20.50
C THR A 137 -19.75 2.44 -19.50
N HIS A 138 -18.94 1.47 -19.08
CA HIS A 138 -17.87 1.64 -18.09
C HIS A 138 -16.71 0.66 -18.31
N ILE A 139 -15.62 0.95 -17.62
CA ILE A 139 -14.43 0.10 -17.51
C ILE A 139 -14.39 -0.43 -16.08
N ASP A 140 -14.49 -1.76 -15.92
CA ASP A 140 -14.33 -2.42 -14.63
C ASP A 140 -12.84 -2.54 -14.25
N ILE A 141 -12.49 -1.98 -13.10
CA ILE A 141 -11.19 -2.13 -12.46
C ILE A 141 -11.32 -3.15 -11.32
N PRO A 142 -10.65 -4.31 -11.41
CA PRO A 142 -10.72 -5.29 -10.34
C PRO A 142 -9.99 -4.78 -9.10
N LYS A 143 -10.56 -5.09 -7.92
CA LYS A 143 -9.97 -4.78 -6.62
C LYS A 143 -8.61 -5.46 -6.47
N ARG A 144 -7.59 -4.67 -6.11
CA ARG A 144 -6.22 -5.12 -5.81
C ARG A 144 -5.76 -4.46 -4.52
N GLN A 145 -6.38 -4.87 -3.43
CA GLN A 145 -6.10 -4.28 -2.12
C GLN A 145 -4.64 -4.50 -1.73
N PHE A 146 -3.91 -3.41 -1.56
CA PHE A 146 -2.51 -3.40 -1.14
C PHE A 146 -2.30 -2.65 0.17
N ILE A 147 -3.31 -1.92 0.64
CA ILE A 147 -3.34 -1.27 1.95
C ILE A 147 -4.78 -1.26 2.49
N GLY A 148 -4.92 -1.23 3.81
CA GLY A 148 -6.19 -1.17 4.52
C GLY A 148 -6.10 -1.92 5.85
N ASP A 149 -7.25 -2.11 6.49
CA ASP A 149 -7.34 -2.86 7.74
C ASP A 149 -6.87 -4.29 7.55
N SER A 150 -6.00 -4.76 8.45
CA SER A 150 -5.45 -6.11 8.41
C SER A 150 -5.21 -6.61 9.82
N LYS A 151 -5.60 -7.86 10.10
CA LYS A 151 -5.30 -8.53 11.36
C LYS A 151 -3.80 -8.89 11.44
N ALA A 152 -3.23 -9.30 10.32
CA ALA A 152 -1.83 -9.71 10.24
C ALA A 152 -0.85 -8.56 10.51
N ILE A 153 -1.16 -7.31 10.10
CA ILE A 153 -0.29 -6.17 10.42
C ILE A 153 -0.35 -5.81 11.90
N VAL A 154 -1.53 -5.88 12.54
CA VAL A 154 -1.70 -5.65 13.98
C VAL A 154 -0.81 -6.61 14.77
N VAL A 155 -0.93 -7.91 14.51
CA VAL A 155 -0.07 -8.94 15.14
C VAL A 155 1.42 -8.69 14.88
N THR A 156 1.77 -8.21 13.68
CA THR A 156 3.18 -7.90 13.35
C THR A 156 3.69 -6.71 14.16
N ILE A 157 2.88 -5.67 14.32
CA ILE A 157 3.21 -4.47 15.10
C ILE A 157 3.30 -4.81 16.60
N ASP A 158 2.38 -5.61 17.14
CA ASP A 158 2.40 -6.01 18.55
C ASP A 158 3.69 -6.76 18.89
N ARG A 159 4.07 -7.71 18.04
CA ARG A 159 5.35 -8.44 18.18
C ARG A 159 6.56 -7.51 18.13
N LEU A 160 6.53 -6.50 17.24
CA LEU A 160 7.59 -5.49 17.17
C LEU A 160 7.67 -4.68 18.47
N ILE A 161 6.53 -4.19 18.98
CA ILE A 161 6.45 -3.40 20.21
C ILE A 161 7.00 -4.20 21.38
N VAL A 162 6.53 -5.43 21.59
CA VAL A 162 7.00 -6.29 22.69
C VAL A 162 8.49 -6.58 22.57
N LYS A 163 8.98 -6.88 21.37
CA LYS A 163 10.42 -7.12 21.12
C LYS A 163 11.25 -5.90 21.50
N GLU A 164 10.82 -4.71 21.09
CA GLU A 164 11.57 -3.48 21.29
C GLU A 164 11.47 -2.97 22.74
N LEU A 165 10.34 -3.22 23.41
CA LEU A 165 10.19 -2.97 24.84
C LEU A 165 11.18 -3.83 25.64
N LYS A 166 11.22 -5.15 25.37
CA LYS A 166 12.17 -6.08 26.02
C LYS A 166 13.62 -5.68 25.79
N ARG A 167 13.96 -5.24 24.57
CA ARG A 167 15.31 -4.75 24.26
C ARG A 167 15.69 -3.48 25.02
N SER A 168 14.72 -2.60 25.28
CA SER A 168 14.97 -1.32 25.95
C SER A 168 14.97 -1.43 27.46
N LEU A 169 14.10 -2.26 28.04
CA LEU A 169 13.88 -2.34 29.48
C LEU A 169 14.53 -3.56 30.14
N GLY A 170 14.77 -4.63 29.37
CA GLY A 170 15.71 -5.69 29.76
C GLY A 170 17.14 -5.17 29.87
#